data_AF-A0ABC8D7W6-F1
#
_entry.id   AF-A0ABC8D7W6-F1
#
_cell.length_a   1.000
_cell.length_b   1.000
_cell.length_c   1.000
_cell.angle_alpha   90.00
_cell.angle_beta   90.00
_cell.angle_gamma   90.00
#
_symmetry.space_group_name_H-M   'P 1'
#
loop_
_entity.id
_entity.type
_entity.pdbx_description
1 polymer ?
#
loop_
_entity_poly.entity_id
_entity_poly.type
_entity_poly.pdbx_seq_one_letter_code
_entity_poly.pdbx_strand_id
1 'polypeptide(L)'
;MNLYKLVNLDGNVNSVASAYISAMETFLEVLKEDHKALKQALSTIDKRLSTTYHEIEKSNFNGVQGYYFAKEIKEILQKRRVIKGEKAKLKSIIKSLSSGVKNANATHDKVSKKDQELRGSLNTLIGLSDVAEDIWK
;
A
#
# COMPACT_ATOMS: atom_id res chain seq x y z
N MET A 1 5.50 -14.27 -17.37
CA MET A 1 4.17 -13.73 -17.04
C MET A 1 3.39 -13.70 -18.35
N ASN A 2 2.47 -14.65 -18.54
CA ASN A 2 1.78 -14.84 -19.82
C ASN A 2 0.69 -13.76 -19.95
N LEU A 3 0.72 -12.95 -21.02
CA LEU A 3 -0.33 -11.98 -21.36
C LEU A 3 -1.73 -12.63 -21.33
N TYR A 4 -1.81 -13.91 -21.69
CA TYR A 4 -3.01 -14.74 -21.63
C TYR A 4 -3.63 -14.88 -20.23
N LYS A 5 -2.83 -14.84 -19.15
CA LYS A 5 -3.37 -14.88 -17.77
C LYS A 5 -3.95 -13.54 -17.32
N LEU A 6 -3.53 -12.42 -17.91
CA LEU A 6 -4.06 -11.09 -17.57
C LEU A 6 -5.32 -10.73 -18.33
N VAL A 7 -5.44 -11.19 -19.58
CA VAL A 7 -6.68 -11.06 -20.36
C VAL A 7 -7.81 -11.90 -19.73
N ASN A 8 -7.47 -13.01 -19.07
CA ASN A 8 -8.42 -13.91 -18.40
C ASN A 8 -8.55 -13.70 -16.88
N LEU A 9 -7.90 -12.68 -16.29
CA LEU A 9 -8.19 -12.26 -14.92
C LEU A 9 -9.50 -11.45 -14.96
N ASP A 10 -10.59 -12.12 -14.62
CA ASP A 10 -11.94 -11.60 -14.45
C ASP A 10 -12.56 -10.93 -15.69
N GLY A 11 -12.79 -11.72 -16.76
CA GLY A 11 -13.96 -11.68 -17.66
C GLY A 11 -14.52 -10.36 -18.22
N ASN A 12 -13.89 -9.23 -18.01
CA ASN A 12 -14.43 -7.89 -18.30
C ASN A 12 -13.30 -6.85 -18.41
N VAL A 13 -12.12 -7.26 -18.87
CA VAL A 13 -10.96 -6.37 -19.02
C VAL A 13 -10.85 -5.96 -20.48
N ASN A 14 -11.39 -4.78 -20.82
CA ASN A 14 -11.28 -4.20 -22.16
C ASN A 14 -9.84 -3.73 -22.51
N SER A 15 -8.92 -3.71 -21.53
CA SER A 15 -7.55 -3.25 -21.71
C SER A 15 -6.59 -3.90 -20.70
N VAL A 16 -5.50 -4.51 -21.18
CA VAL A 16 -4.43 -5.04 -20.31
C VAL A 16 -3.92 -3.97 -19.33
N ALA A 17 -3.80 -2.73 -19.81
CA ALA A 17 -3.33 -1.62 -18.99
C ALA A 17 -4.27 -1.30 -17.83
N SER A 18 -5.60 -1.34 -18.03
CA SER A 18 -6.55 -1.09 -16.94
C SER A 18 -6.50 -2.17 -15.87
N ALA A 19 -6.33 -3.45 -16.26
CA ALA A 19 -6.17 -4.54 -15.28
C ALA A 19 -4.94 -4.36 -14.40
N TYR A 20 -3.80 -3.96 -14.97
CA TYR A 20 -2.61 -3.67 -14.17
C TYR A 20 -2.79 -2.47 -13.26
N ILE A 21 -3.48 -1.43 -13.70
CA ILE A 21 -3.77 -0.26 -12.84
C ILE A 21 -4.67 -0.68 -11.68
N SER A 22 -5.73 -1.45 -11.92
CA SER A 22 -6.58 -1.99 -10.86
C SER A 22 -5.81 -2.89 -9.89
N ALA A 23 -4.90 -3.73 -10.37
CA ALA A 23 -4.04 -4.53 -9.51
C ALA A 23 -3.12 -3.66 -8.62
N MET A 24 -2.59 -2.55 -9.16
CA MET A 24 -1.82 -1.58 -8.39
C MET A 24 -2.67 -0.84 -7.35
N GLU A 25 -3.94 -0.56 -7.65
CA GLU A 25 -4.90 0.03 -6.69
C GLU A 25 -5.20 -0.95 -5.55
N THR A 26 -5.48 -2.21 -5.86
CA THR A 26 -5.67 -3.25 -4.83
C THR A 26 -4.44 -3.39 -3.95
N PHE A 27 -3.24 -3.45 -4.56
CA PHE A 27 -2.00 -3.50 -3.79
C PHE A 27 -1.80 -2.26 -2.91
N LEU A 28 -2.16 -1.08 -3.40
CA LEU A 28 -2.10 0.16 -2.63
C LEU A 28 -3.00 0.12 -1.38
N GLU A 29 -4.18 -0.51 -1.46
CA GLU A 29 -5.05 -0.70 -0.30
C GLU A 29 -4.42 -1.64 0.74
N VAL A 30 -3.81 -2.75 0.31
CA VAL A 30 -3.05 -3.64 1.22
C VAL A 30 -1.95 -2.86 1.95
N LEU A 31 -1.18 -2.04 1.24
CA LEU A 31 -0.14 -1.21 1.88
C LEU A 31 -0.72 -0.22 2.89
N LYS A 32 -1.90 0.37 2.62
CA LYS A 32 -2.58 1.29 3.54
C LYS A 32 -3.05 0.57 4.81
N GLU A 33 -3.53 -0.66 4.69
CA GLU A 33 -3.91 -1.51 5.82
C GLU A 33 -2.69 -1.84 6.70
N ASP A 34 -1.58 -2.26 6.11
CA ASP A 34 -0.33 -2.51 6.82
C ASP A 34 0.19 -1.24 7.54
N HIS A 35 0.11 -0.09 6.88
CA HIS A 35 0.48 1.19 7.48
C HIS A 35 -0.44 1.56 8.65
N LYS A 36 -1.73 1.21 8.58
CA LYS A 36 -2.69 1.37 9.70
C LYS A 36 -2.31 0.45 10.87
N ALA A 37 -1.93 -0.80 10.61
CA ALA A 37 -1.45 -1.73 11.63
C ALA A 37 -0.19 -1.19 12.32
N LEU A 38 0.79 -0.66 11.58
CA LEU A 38 1.99 -0.02 12.14
C LEU A 38 1.65 1.22 12.99
N LYS A 39 0.64 2.01 12.58
CA LYS A 39 0.15 3.15 13.37
C LYS A 39 -0.46 2.68 14.70
N GLN A 40 -1.24 1.61 14.69
CA GLN A 40 -1.82 1.02 15.89
C GLN A 40 -0.74 0.46 16.82
N ALA A 41 0.22 -0.30 16.29
CA ALA A 41 1.35 -0.81 17.06
C ALA A 41 2.14 0.32 17.75
N LEU A 42 2.42 1.42 17.02
CA LEU A 42 3.07 2.58 17.60
C LEU A 42 2.25 3.20 18.74
N SER A 43 0.92 3.31 18.57
CA SER A 43 0.03 3.82 19.63
C SER A 43 0.04 2.93 20.87
N THR A 44 0.07 1.61 20.72
CA THR A 44 0.18 0.67 21.84
C THR A 44 1.49 0.86 22.60
N ILE A 45 2.61 1.02 21.87
CA ILE A 45 3.92 1.28 22.48
C ILE A 45 3.93 2.62 23.22
N ASP A 46 3.36 3.67 22.62
CA ASP A 46 3.28 5.00 23.22
C ASP A 46 2.41 4.98 24.50
N LYS A 47 1.31 4.22 24.51
CA LYS A 47 0.49 4.01 25.72
C LYS A 47 1.28 3.32 26.82
N ARG A 48 2.02 2.24 26.49
CA ARG A 48 2.87 1.54 27.47
C ARG A 48 3.93 2.47 28.05
N LEU A 49 4.59 3.26 27.20
CA LEU A 49 5.56 4.26 27.66
C LEU A 49 4.93 5.25 28.64
N SER A 50 3.74 5.75 28.31
CA SER A 50 2.97 6.65 29.19
C SER A 50 2.63 5.99 30.53
N THR A 51 2.21 4.73 30.51
CA THR A 51 1.92 3.96 31.74
C THR A 51 3.16 3.80 32.60
N THR A 52 4.31 3.40 32.03
CA THR A 52 5.56 3.27 32.78
C THR A 52 6.01 4.61 33.38
N TYR A 53 5.86 5.72 32.67
CA TYR A 53 6.14 7.04 33.24
C TYR A 53 5.21 7.38 34.42
N HIS A 54 3.93 7.05 34.30
CA HIS A 54 2.95 7.29 35.38
C HIS A 54 3.25 6.45 36.63
N GLU A 55 3.73 5.23 36.45
CA GLU A 55 4.18 4.36 37.56
C GLU A 55 5.40 4.95 38.27
N ILE A 56 6.36 5.49 37.51
CA ILE A 56 7.53 6.19 38.06
C ILE A 56 7.11 7.43 38.84
N GLU A 57 6.18 8.24 38.30
CA GLU A 57 5.68 9.46 38.96
C GLU A 57 4.98 9.16 40.29
N LYS A 58 4.27 8.03 40.36
CA LYS A 58 3.49 7.62 41.55
C LYS A 58 4.26 6.80 42.57
N SER A 59 5.44 6.29 42.22
CA SER A 59 6.19 5.38 43.08
C SER A 59 7.33 6.09 43.81
N ASN A 60 7.48 5.80 45.11
CA ASN A 60 8.74 6.01 45.80
C ASN A 60 9.59 4.77 45.58
N PHE A 61 10.57 4.86 44.68
CA PHE A 61 11.43 3.76 44.30
C PHE A 61 12.88 3.96 44.76
N ASN A 62 13.56 2.87 45.09
CA ASN A 62 14.99 2.88 45.41
C ASN A 62 15.85 2.76 44.13
N GLY A 63 17.18 2.85 44.28
CA GLY A 63 18.10 2.81 43.14
C GLY A 63 17.99 1.54 42.27
N VAL A 64 17.73 0.38 42.89
CA VAL A 64 17.57 -0.90 42.15
C VAL A 64 16.29 -0.89 41.33
N GLN A 65 15.17 -0.44 41.91
CA GLN A 65 13.91 -0.28 41.20
C GLN A 65 14.01 0.76 40.07
N GLY A 66 14.72 1.86 40.31
CA GLY A 66 15.02 2.87 39.29
C GLY A 66 15.81 2.32 38.10
N TYR A 67 16.77 1.42 38.35
CA TYR A 67 17.48 0.71 37.28
C TYR A 67 16.54 -0.13 36.41
N TYR A 68 15.61 -0.87 37.02
CA TYR A 68 14.64 -1.67 36.27
C TYR A 68 13.69 -0.80 35.43
N PHE A 69 13.20 0.32 35.97
CA PHE A 69 12.40 1.27 35.20
C PHE A 69 13.18 1.85 34.01
N ALA A 70 14.43 2.24 34.22
CA ALA A 70 15.27 2.76 33.15
C ALA A 70 15.50 1.71 32.05
N LYS A 71 15.73 0.45 32.44
CA LYS A 71 15.86 -0.68 31.51
C LYS A 71 14.58 -0.90 30.70
N GLU A 72 13.42 -0.90 31.36
CA GLU A 72 12.13 -1.06 30.68
C GLU A 72 11.86 0.09 29.69
N ILE A 73 12.06 1.35 30.10
CA ILE A 73 11.90 2.51 29.22
C ILE A 73 12.81 2.38 27.99
N LYS A 74 14.08 1.98 28.19
CA LYS A 74 15.02 1.77 27.09
C LYS A 74 14.50 0.74 26.09
N GLU A 75 13.98 -0.38 26.56
CA GLU A 75 13.40 -1.43 25.70
C GLU A 75 12.16 -0.92 24.95
N ILE A 76 11.27 -0.19 25.62
CA ILE A 76 10.08 0.42 25.01
C ILE A 76 10.50 1.40 23.89
N LEU A 77 11.47 2.28 24.16
CA LEU A 77 11.96 3.26 23.18
C LEU A 77 12.65 2.60 21.97
N GLN A 78 13.38 1.50 22.17
CA GLN A 78 13.96 0.73 21.08
C GLN A 78 12.88 0.13 20.17
N LYS A 79 11.87 -0.52 20.75
CA LYS A 79 10.71 -1.06 20.00
C LYS A 79 9.98 0.05 19.26
N ARG A 80 9.76 1.20 19.91
CA ARG A 80 9.17 2.40 19.30
C ARG A 80 9.93 2.86 18.07
N ARG A 81 11.27 2.88 18.14
CA ARG A 81 12.13 3.33 17.04
C ARG A 81 12.00 2.44 15.81
N VAL A 82 11.95 1.12 16.01
CA VAL A 82 11.76 0.15 14.91
C VAL A 82 10.43 0.40 14.20
N ILE A 83 9.31 0.44 14.93
CA ILE A 83 7.99 0.64 14.34
C ILE A 83 7.86 2.01 13.66
N LYS A 84 8.41 3.07 14.26
CA LYS A 84 8.41 4.41 13.65
C LYS A 84 9.20 4.44 12.35
N GLY A 85 10.31 3.70 12.28
CA GLY A 85 11.12 3.53 11.07
C GLY A 85 10.35 2.86 9.95
N GLU A 86 9.80 1.67 10.21
CA GLU A 86 9.03 0.91 9.22
C GLU A 86 7.81 1.67 8.73
N LYS A 87 7.07 2.31 9.64
CA LYS A 87 5.93 3.17 9.28
C LYS A 87 6.34 4.29 8.32
N ALA A 88 7.50 4.93 8.55
CA ALA A 88 7.97 6.00 7.69
C ALA A 88 8.37 5.50 6.29
N LYS A 89 9.04 4.35 6.21
CA LYS A 89 9.39 3.68 4.94
C LYS A 89 8.14 3.29 4.16
N LEU A 90 7.16 2.66 4.81
CA LEU A 90 5.92 2.27 4.13
C LEU A 90 5.11 3.48 3.67
N LYS A 91 5.06 4.54 4.49
CA LYS A 91 4.41 5.81 4.11
C LYS A 91 5.02 6.43 2.85
N SER A 92 6.35 6.38 2.67
CA SER A 92 6.97 6.91 1.46
C SER A 92 6.61 6.07 0.23
N ILE A 93 6.59 4.74 0.36
CA ILE A 93 6.16 3.84 -0.72
C ILE A 93 4.69 4.11 -1.12
N ILE A 94 3.78 4.20 -0.15
CA ILE A 94 2.36 4.52 -0.39
C ILE A 94 2.22 5.85 -1.14
N LYS A 95 2.97 6.88 -0.72
CA LYS A 95 2.92 8.19 -1.38
C LYS A 95 3.36 8.10 -2.85
N SER A 96 4.48 7.43 -3.11
CA SER A 96 5.01 7.26 -4.47
C SER A 96 4.07 6.43 -5.35
N LEU A 97 3.59 5.29 -4.84
CA LEU A 97 2.68 4.41 -5.58
C LEU A 97 1.33 5.10 -5.86
N SER A 98 0.76 5.79 -4.88
CA SER A 98 -0.51 6.52 -5.06
C SER A 98 -0.40 7.60 -6.14
N SER A 99 0.72 8.33 -6.19
CA SER A 99 0.98 9.28 -7.28
C SER A 99 1.15 8.58 -8.62
N GLY A 100 1.86 7.45 -8.64
CA GLY A 100 2.09 6.65 -9.85
C GLY A 100 0.78 6.11 -10.44
N VAL A 101 -0.07 5.51 -9.60
CA VAL A 101 -1.40 5.02 -9.98
C VAL A 101 -2.27 6.14 -10.55
N LYS A 102 -2.31 7.30 -9.88
CA LYS A 102 -3.07 8.47 -10.37
C LYS A 102 -2.61 8.92 -11.77
N ASN A 103 -1.30 8.96 -12.00
CA ASN A 103 -0.72 9.35 -13.29
C ASN A 103 -0.96 8.28 -14.37
N ALA A 104 -0.89 7.00 -14.00
CA ALA A 104 -1.17 5.89 -14.89
C ALA A 104 -2.63 5.92 -15.36
N ASN A 105 -3.59 6.08 -14.44
CA ASN A 105 -5.01 6.25 -14.76
C ASN A 105 -5.24 7.44 -15.71
N ALA A 106 -4.72 8.62 -15.38
CA ALA A 106 -4.92 9.80 -16.21
C ALA A 106 -4.30 9.67 -17.61
N THR A 107 -3.22 8.90 -17.75
CA THR A 107 -2.59 8.64 -19.04
C THR A 107 -3.38 7.59 -19.83
N HIS A 108 -3.82 6.52 -19.16
CA HIS A 108 -4.66 5.48 -19.73
C HIS A 108 -5.97 6.07 -20.28
N ASP A 109 -6.67 6.91 -19.51
CA ASP A 109 -7.91 7.56 -19.95
C ASP A 109 -7.71 8.39 -21.22
N LYS A 110 -6.61 9.15 -21.29
CA LYS A 110 -6.30 9.99 -22.46
C LYS A 110 -6.02 9.16 -23.69
N VAL A 111 -5.24 8.08 -23.55
CA VAL A 111 -4.90 7.18 -24.66
C VAL A 111 -6.13 6.39 -25.09
N SER A 112 -6.92 5.89 -24.14
CA SER A 112 -8.14 5.13 -24.39
C SER A 112 -9.18 5.96 -25.16
N LYS A 113 -9.35 7.23 -24.83
CA LYS A 113 -10.25 8.13 -25.58
C LYS A 113 -9.80 8.30 -27.03
N LYS A 114 -8.50 8.54 -27.25
CA LYS A 114 -7.94 8.68 -28.61
C LYS A 114 -8.05 7.38 -29.42
N ASP A 115 -7.82 6.23 -28.78
CA ASP A 115 -7.99 4.92 -29.41
C ASP A 115 -9.45 4.69 -29.83
N GLN A 116 -10.40 5.01 -28.96
CA GLN A 116 -11.83 4.91 -29.26
C GLN A 116 -12.26 5.82 -30.41
N GLU A 117 -11.79 7.07 -30.44
CA GLU A 117 -12.03 8.00 -31.55
C GLU A 117 -11.50 7.45 -32.88
N LEU A 118 -10.26 6.95 -32.88
CA LEU A 118 -9.63 6.37 -34.07
C LEU A 118 -10.39 5.13 -34.55
N ARG A 119 -10.71 4.20 -33.66
CA ARG A 119 -11.46 2.97 -34.00
C ARG A 119 -12.86 3.28 -34.50
N GLY A 120 -13.51 4.31 -33.94
CA GLY A 120 -14.77 4.84 -34.45
C GLY A 120 -14.64 5.34 -35.89
N SER A 121 -13.61 6.14 -36.20
CA SER A 121 -13.35 6.62 -37.57
C SER A 121 -13.04 5.52 -38.58
N LEU A 122 -12.49 4.39 -38.12
CA LEU A 122 -12.15 3.22 -38.94
C LEU A 122 -13.27 2.16 -38.93
N ASN A 123 -14.41 2.42 -38.27
CA ASN A 123 -15.51 1.46 -38.08
C ASN A 123 -15.05 0.09 -37.56
N THR A 124 -14.04 0.05 -36.71
CA THR A 124 -13.50 -1.20 -36.16
C THR A 124 -14.29 -1.63 -34.95
N LEU A 125 -15.00 -2.76 -35.07
CA LEU A 125 -15.84 -3.33 -33.99
C LEU A 125 -15.16 -4.45 -33.20
N ILE A 126 -14.04 -5.00 -33.71
CA ILE A 126 -13.32 -6.08 -33.03
C ILE A 126 -12.57 -5.57 -31.80
N GLY A 127 -12.66 -6.27 -30.68
CA GLY A 127 -12.03 -6.00 -29.39
C GLY A 127 -10.73 -6.76 -29.15
N LEU A 128 -10.05 -6.47 -28.04
CA LEU A 128 -8.86 -7.22 -27.63
C LEU A 128 -9.16 -8.70 -27.39
N SER A 129 -10.34 -9.01 -26.84
CA SER A 129 -10.82 -10.39 -26.64
C SER A 129 -10.83 -11.18 -27.94
N ASP A 130 -11.38 -10.58 -28.99
CA ASP A 130 -11.60 -11.23 -30.28
C ASP A 130 -10.26 -11.59 -30.94
N VAL A 131 -9.27 -10.70 -30.79
CA VAL A 131 -7.92 -10.90 -31.33
C VAL A 131 -7.08 -11.84 -30.46
N ALA A 132 -7.30 -11.84 -29.14
CA ALA A 132 -6.54 -12.66 -28.21
C ALA A 132 -6.74 -14.17 -28.45
N GLU A 133 -7.96 -14.57 -28.83
CA GLU A 133 -8.29 -15.97 -29.17
C GLU A 133 -7.63 -16.45 -30.48
N ASP A 134 -7.38 -15.53 -31.41
CA ASP A 134 -6.75 -15.86 -32.70
C ASP A 134 -5.23 -15.93 -32.61
N ILE A 135 -4.62 -15.09 -31.77
CA ILE A 135 -3.16 -14.99 -31.66
C ILE A 135 -2.57 -16.00 -30.66
N TRP A 136 -3.26 -16.28 -29.55
CA TRP A 136 -2.70 -17.05 -28.43
C TRP A 136 -3.40 -18.39 -28.17
N LYS A 137 -3.87 -19.04 -29.25
CA LYS A 137 -4.25 -20.47 -29.21
C LYS A 137 -3.06 -21.38 -28.91
#